data_AF-A0A1G2U0X1-F1
#
_entry.id   AF-A0A1G2U0X1-F1
#
_cell.length_a   1.000
_cell.length_b   1.000
_cell.length_c   1.000
_cell.angle_alpha   90.00
_cell.angle_beta   90.00
_cell.angle_gamma   90.00
#
_symmetry.space_group_name_H-M   'P 1'
#
loop_
_entity.id
_entity.type
_entity.pdbx_description
1 polymer ?
#
loop_
_entity_poly.entity_id
_entity_poly.type
_entity_poly.pdbx_seq_one_letter_code
_entity_poly.pdbx_strand_id
1 'polypeptide(L)' 'MQKPKYNPGLWVLFKMESGGAFGKIIGGNFTSEAGWTYFVKNASNPGTNISVAEVDISATSDDGDWTETK' A
#
# COMPACT_ATOMS: atom_id res chain seq x y z
N MET A 1 -6.67 7.32 19.75
CA MET A 1 -6.31 6.36 18.69
C MET A 1 -6.73 6.94 17.36
N GLN A 2 -5.79 7.10 16.43
CA GLN A 2 -6.08 7.56 15.07
C GLN A 2 -6.87 6.46 14.36
N LYS A 3 -7.97 6.82 13.67
CA LYS A 3 -8.79 5.82 12.97
C LYS A 3 -7.92 5.12 11.91
N PRO A 4 -8.05 3.79 11.73
CA PRO A 4 -7.38 3.08 10.65
C PRO A 4 -7.66 3.73 9.31
N LYS A 5 -6.62 4.14 8.59
CA LYS A 5 -6.74 4.69 7.24
C LYS A 5 -6.72 3.60 6.17
N TYR A 6 -6.22 2.41 6.49
CA TYR A 6 -6.13 1.32 5.52
C TYR A 6 -7.53 0.81 5.14
N ASN A 7 -7.77 0.68 3.84
CA ASN A 7 -8.94 0.00 3.29
C ASN A 7 -8.51 -1.41 2.85
N PRO A 8 -8.80 -2.47 3.63
CA PRO A 8 -8.49 -3.84 3.23
C PRO A 8 -9.17 -4.14 1.91
N GLY A 9 -8.39 -4.50 0.90
CA GLY A 9 -8.88 -4.72 -0.45
C GLY A 9 -8.58 -3.60 -1.44
N LEU A 10 -8.05 -2.47 -1.01
CA LEU A 10 -7.56 -1.44 -1.93
C LEU A 10 -6.28 -1.92 -2.62
N TRP A 11 -6.21 -1.80 -3.95
CA TRP A 11 -5.00 -2.00 -4.71
C TRP A 11 -4.11 -0.77 -4.62
N VAL A 12 -2.80 -0.99 -4.54
CA VAL A 12 -1.79 0.06 -4.46
C VAL A 12 -0.69 -0.19 -5.47
N LEU A 13 -0.22 0.89 -6.10
CA LEU A 13 1.00 0.98 -6.88
C LEU A 13 2.01 1.75 -6.02
N PHE A 14 3.21 1.21 -5.86
CA PHE A 14 4.23 1.80 -4.98
C PHE A 14 5.63 1.60 -5.57
N LYS A 15 6.54 2.49 -5.15
CA LYS A 15 7.94 2.43 -5.57
C LYS A 15 8.75 1.53 -4.64
N MET A 16 9.69 0.79 -5.23
CA MET A 16 10.72 0.01 -4.57
C MET A 16 12.09 0.41 -5.15
N GLU A 17 13.18 0.10 -4.47
CA GLU A 17 14.54 0.43 -4.94
C GLU A 17 14.85 -0.16 -6.33
N SER A 18 14.25 -1.30 -6.67
CA SER A 18 14.45 -2.00 -7.95
C SER A 18 13.40 -1.70 -9.02
N GLY A 19 12.46 -0.77 -8.77
CA GLY A 19 11.37 -0.43 -9.70
C GLY A 19 10.03 -0.22 -9.01
N GLY A 20 8.93 -0.20 -9.78
CA GLY A 20 7.57 -0.16 -9.23
C GLY A 20 6.99 -1.56 -9.03
N ALA A 21 6.13 -1.72 -8.03
CA ALA A 21 5.32 -2.92 -7.84
C ALA A 21 3.88 -2.56 -7.47
N PHE A 22 2.99 -3.54 -7.48
CA PHE A 22 1.60 -3.36 -7.08
C PHE A 22 1.07 -4.55 -6.27
N GLY A 23 0.04 -4.32 -5.47
CA GLY A 23 -0.57 -5.36 -4.65
C GLY A 23 -1.80 -4.87 -3.89
N LYS A 24 -2.44 -5.80 -3.17
CA LYS A 24 -3.68 -5.53 -2.42
C LYS A 24 -3.35 -5.31 -0.93
N ILE A 25 -3.85 -4.22 -0.34
CA ILE A 25 -3.74 -3.98 1.09
C ILE A 25 -4.51 -5.05 1.85
N ILE A 26 -3.84 -5.68 2.82
CA ILE A 26 -4.42 -6.69 3.72
C ILE A 26 -4.41 -6.23 5.18
N GLY A 27 -3.75 -5.11 5.48
CA GLY A 27 -3.71 -4.52 6.81
C GLY A 27 -2.79 -3.30 6.86
N GLY A 28 -2.56 -2.77 8.05
CA GLY A 28 -1.60 -1.70 8.27
C GLY A 28 -1.51 -1.27 9.73
N ASN A 29 -0.47 -0.52 10.04
CA ASN A 29 -0.24 0.05 11.36
C ASN A 29 0.21 1.51 11.24
N PHE A 30 -0.02 2.27 12.31
CA PHE A 30 0.44 3.65 12.43
C PHE A 30 1.47 3.76 13.54
N THR A 31 2.57 4.47 13.28
CA THR A 31 3.49 4.94 14.31
C THR A 31 3.67 6.45 14.19
N SER A 32 3.94 7.14 15.31
CA SER A 32 4.15 8.59 15.31
C SER A 32 5.38 9.04 14.51
N GLU A 33 6.36 8.15 14.34
CA GLU A 33 7.64 8.44 13.67
C GLU A 33 7.57 8.21 12.16
N ALA A 34 6.91 7.14 11.71
CA ALA A 34 6.88 6.74 10.30
C ALA A 34 5.52 7.00 9.62
N GLY A 35 4.49 7.34 10.38
CA GLY A 35 3.13 7.49 9.86
C GLY A 35 2.46 6.13 9.58
N TRP A 36 1.62 6.07 8.54
CA TRP A 36 0.94 4.84 8.12
C TRP A 36 1.86 3.96 7.28
N THR A 37 1.97 2.70 7.70
CA THR A 37 2.58 1.62 6.92
C THR A 37 1.53 0.56 6.64
N TYR A 38 1.43 0.13 5.38
CA TYR A 38 0.46 -0.84 4.90
C TYR A 38 1.11 -2.19 4.65
N PHE A 39 0.45 -3.27 5.06
CA PHE A 39 0.81 -4.62 4.67
C PHE A 39 0.13 -4.94 3.34
N VAL A 40 0.91 -5.24 2.32
CA VAL A 40 0.46 -5.43 0.94
C VAL A 40 0.80 -6.84 0.51
N LYS A 41 -0.20 -7.58 0.01
CA LYS A 41 0.02 -8.85 -0.68
C LYS A 41 0.51 -8.54 -2.10
N ASN A 42 1.78 -8.81 -2.37
CA ASN A 42 2.44 -8.43 -3.60
C ASN A 42 1.90 -9.26 -4.78
N ALA A 43 1.39 -8.60 -5.81
CA ALA A 43 0.89 -9.25 -7.01
C ALA A 43 1.99 -9.48 -8.05
N SER A 44 3.06 -8.68 -8.03
CA SER A 44 4.24 -8.86 -8.87
C SER A 44 5.10 -10.05 -8.42
N ASN A 45 5.00 -10.45 -7.14
CA ASN A 45 5.62 -11.66 -6.60
C ASN A 45 4.63 -12.43 -5.68
N PRO A 46 3.78 -13.30 -6.26
CA PRO A 46 2.73 -14.00 -5.53
C PRO A 46 3.26 -14.82 -4.36
N GLY A 47 2.61 -14.69 -3.20
CA GLY A 47 2.98 -15.39 -1.96
C GLY A 47 3.89 -14.57 -1.03
N THR A 48 4.32 -13.39 -1.47
CA THR A 48 5.07 -12.46 -0.62
C THR A 48 4.17 -11.36 -0.06
N ASN A 49 4.36 -11.04 1.22
CA ASN A 49 3.79 -9.86 1.85
C ASN A 49 4.91 -8.85 2.09
N ILE A 50 4.64 -7.59 1.84
CA ILE A 50 5.58 -6.49 2.02
C ILE A 50 4.95 -5.37 2.82
N SER A 51 5.79 -4.56 3.46
CA SER A 51 5.39 -3.34 4.14
C SER A 51 5.67 -2.15 3.24
N VAL A 52 4.69 -1.29 3.03
CA VAL A 52 4.79 -0.11 2.16
C VAL A 52 4.39 1.11 2.98
N ALA A 53 5.26 2.11 3.07
CA ALA A 53 4.91 3.36 3.72
C ALA A 53 3.91 4.14 2.84
N GLU A 54 2.98 4.87 3.46
CA GLU A 54 1.97 5.63 2.73
C GLU A 54 2.57 6.60 1.70
N VAL A 55 3.71 7.20 2.03
CA VAL A 55 4.43 8.15 1.18
C VAL A 55 5.02 7.52 -0.09
N ASP A 56 5.19 6.20 -0.12
CA ASP A 56 5.76 5.47 -1.26
C ASP A 56 4.68 4.97 -2.23
N ILE A 57 3.40 5.10 -1.86
CA ILE A 57 2.26 4.77 -2.71
C ILE A 57 2.07 5.92 -3.70
N SER A 58 2.09 5.59 -5.00
CA SER A 58 1.90 6.55 -6.08
C SER A 58 0.50 6.52 -6.70
N ALA A 59 -0.24 5.43 -6.53
CA ALA A 59 -1.64 5.34 -6.95
C ALA A 59 -2.38 4.26 -6.19
N THR A 60 -3.70 4.39 -6.12
CA THR A 60 -4.61 3.40 -5.54
C THR A 60 -5.74 3.04 -6.50
N SER A 61 -6.32 1.85 -6.38
CA SER A 61 -7.48 1.40 -7.17
C SER A 61 -8.40 0.53 -6.31
N ASP A 62 -9.70 0.80 -6.38
CA ASP A 62 -10.75 0.00 -5.73
C ASP A 62 -11.43 -0.90 -6.76
N ASP A 63 -10.69 -1.91 -7.25
CA ASP A 63 -11.09 -2.87 -8.28
C ASP A 63 -11.63 -2.20 -9.58
N GLY A 64 -11.00 -1.10 -9.98
CA GLY A 64 -11.34 -0.33 -11.18
C GLY A 64 -10.22 0.61 -11.62
N ASP A 65 -10.54 1.89 -11.76
CA ASP A 65 -9.58 2.90 -12.21
C ASP A 65 -8.51 3.24 -11.16
N TRP A 66 -7.29 3.49 -11.65
CA TRP A 66 -6.20 3.96 -10.81
C TRP A 66 -6.29 5.47 -10.58
N THR A 67 -6.26 5.87 -9.31
CA THR A 67 -6.19 7.27 -8.89
C THR A 67 -4.80 7.54 -8.34
N GLU A 68 -4.07 8.48 -8.97
CA GLU A 68 -2.76 8.92 -8.46
C GLU A 68 -2.91 9.56 -7.08
N THR A 69 -2.03 9.18 -6.17
CA THR A 69 -1.90 9.84 -4.86
C THR A 69 -1.02 11.07 -5.03
N LYS A 70 -1.60 12.25 -4.73
CA LYS A 70 -0.90 13.55 -4.78
C LYS A 70 0.05 13.74 -3.62
#